data_AF-A0A6S7BBU5-F1
#
_entry.id   AF-A0A6S7BBU5-F1
#
_cell.length_a   1.000
_cell.length_b   1.000
_cell.length_c   1.000
_cell.angle_alpha   90.00
_cell.angle_beta   90.00
_cell.angle_gamma   90.00
#
_symmetry.space_group_name_H-M   'P 1'
#
loop_
_entity.id
_entity.type
_entity.pdbx_description
1 polymer ?
#
loop_
_entity_poly.entity_id
_entity_poly.type
_entity_poly.pdbx_seq_one_letter_code
_entity_poly.pdbx_strand_id
1 'polypeptide(L)'
;MKTTQQHLEFTAPRDDNTRLANLCGPLDENLRQIEQALDVTLLRRGHRIAIRGRGAKLALTALENFYNNAREPLSVDDIQLALVEVRHPARHRPNGNGNEAGEPRFPGNPDHPFDQPADAGDDDDLEELGPKLYTRRADLRGRTPAQREYLKQIVSHDVTFGVGPAGTGKTYLAVACAVDALERDQVKRIVLTRPAVEAGERLGFLPGDLAQKVDPYLRPLYDALYDLLGFDKTAKMFERQMIEIAPLAYMRGRTLNHAFIILDEAQNTTPEQMKMFLTRIGFGSKAVVTGDTTQVDLPRGHKSGLIEAQQVLADVRGIALTRFTSADVVRHPLVARIVEAYDAHSQKTAAPADSR
;
A
#
# COMPACT_ATOMS: atom_id res chain seq x y z
N MET A 1 29.13 -20.41 3.99
CA MET A 1 29.56 -20.70 2.59
C MET A 1 29.91 -19.38 1.93
N LYS A 2 31.04 -19.32 1.22
CA LYS A 2 31.55 -18.08 0.60
C LYS A 2 30.61 -17.66 -0.53
N THR A 3 29.94 -16.52 -0.39
CA THR A 3 29.03 -15.98 -1.41
C THR A 3 29.82 -15.59 -2.66
N THR A 4 29.62 -16.30 -3.76
CA THR A 4 30.26 -16.03 -5.05
C THR A 4 29.81 -14.67 -5.57
N GLN A 5 30.69 -13.66 -5.53
CA GLN A 5 30.43 -12.35 -6.13
C GLN A 5 30.33 -12.51 -7.66
N GLN A 6 29.17 -12.17 -8.24
CA GLN A 6 29.02 -12.12 -9.70
C GLN A 6 29.81 -10.93 -10.25
N HIS A 7 30.68 -11.21 -11.22
CA HIS A 7 31.52 -10.23 -11.90
C HIS A 7 31.08 -10.14 -13.36
N LEU A 8 30.46 -9.02 -13.73
CA LEU A 8 30.04 -8.73 -15.10
C LEU A 8 30.77 -7.50 -15.60
N GLU A 9 30.82 -7.31 -16.92
CA GLU A 9 31.55 -6.19 -17.51
C GLU A 9 30.76 -5.62 -18.68
N PHE A 10 30.55 -4.30 -18.65
CA PHE A 10 30.06 -3.53 -19.77
C PHE A 10 31.25 -2.99 -20.56
N THR A 11 31.24 -3.18 -21.89
CA THR A 11 32.30 -2.66 -22.78
C THR A 11 31.69 -1.78 -23.84
N ALA A 12 32.02 -0.49 -23.82
CA ALA A 12 31.61 0.46 -24.84
C ALA A 12 32.49 0.35 -26.10
N PRO A 13 31.91 0.54 -27.31
CA PRO A 13 32.67 0.71 -28.55
C PRO A 13 33.74 1.80 -28.43
N ARG A 14 34.95 1.54 -28.95
CA ARG A 14 36.10 2.47 -28.84
C ARG A 14 35.96 3.72 -29.70
N ASP A 15 35.03 3.71 -30.65
CA ASP A 15 34.87 4.75 -31.65
C ASP A 15 33.91 5.88 -31.20
N ASP A 16 33.23 5.72 -30.06
CA ASP A 16 32.24 6.69 -29.56
C ASP A 16 32.48 7.06 -28.08
N ASN A 17 33.59 7.77 -27.88
CA ASN A 17 34.00 8.29 -26.56
C ASN A 17 33.05 9.36 -26.02
N THR A 18 32.37 10.10 -26.90
CA THR A 18 31.44 11.17 -26.51
C THR A 18 30.21 10.60 -25.83
N ARG A 19 29.63 9.53 -26.38
CA ARG A 19 28.47 8.86 -25.79
C ARG A 19 28.80 8.19 -24.46
N LEU A 20 30.01 7.63 -24.33
CA LEU A 20 30.47 7.08 -23.05
C LEU A 20 30.64 8.19 -22.00
N ALA A 21 31.14 9.37 -22.38
CA ALA A 21 31.25 10.52 -21.48
C ALA A 21 29.88 11.03 -21.03
N ASN A 22 28.90 11.10 -21.95
CA ASN A 22 27.51 11.46 -21.65
C ASN A 22 26.84 10.47 -20.69
N LEU A 23 27.11 9.17 -20.83
CA LEU A 23 26.63 8.14 -19.90
C LEU A 23 27.23 8.32 -18.50
N CYS A 24 28.54 8.55 -18.41
CA CYS A 24 29.23 8.62 -17.11
C CYS A 24 28.91 9.93 -16.35
N GLY A 25 28.64 11.01 -17.08
CA GLY A 25 28.41 12.33 -16.49
C GLY A 25 29.68 12.93 -15.87
N PRO A 26 29.63 14.21 -15.46
CA PRO A 26 30.67 14.89 -14.70
C PRO A 26 31.16 14.07 -13.50
N LEU A 27 32.48 13.81 -13.42
CA LEU A 27 33.10 13.06 -12.32
C LEU A 27 32.44 11.69 -12.05
N ASP A 28 31.98 11.00 -13.10
CA ASP A 28 31.30 9.71 -13.00
C ASP A 28 30.04 9.75 -12.08
N GLU A 29 29.36 10.91 -11.98
CA GLU A 29 28.19 11.09 -11.11
C GLU A 29 27.04 10.15 -11.48
N ASN A 30 26.83 9.89 -12.76
CA ASN A 30 25.77 9.01 -13.25
C ASN A 30 26.05 7.55 -12.89
N LEU A 31 27.32 7.11 -12.94
CA LEU A 31 27.70 5.78 -12.50
C LEU A 31 27.47 5.62 -11.00
N ARG A 32 27.77 6.64 -10.19
CA ARG A 32 27.50 6.62 -8.74
C ARG A 32 26.01 6.52 -8.43
N GLN A 33 25.14 7.15 -9.23
CA GLN A 33 23.69 7.01 -9.09
C GLN A 33 23.23 5.57 -9.41
N ILE A 34 23.78 4.97 -10.47
CA ILE A 34 23.46 3.57 -10.84
C ILE A 34 23.97 2.59 -9.76
N GLU A 35 25.18 2.81 -9.22
CA GLU A 35 25.73 2.05 -8.08
C GLU A 35 24.81 2.09 -6.85
N GLN A 36 24.39 3.30 -6.44
CA GLN A 36 23.54 3.51 -5.28
C GLN A 36 22.13 2.91 -5.47
N ALA A 37 21.57 3.05 -6.67
CA ALA A 37 20.21 2.58 -6.95
C ALA A 37 20.10 1.06 -7.05
N LEU A 38 21.13 0.40 -7.62
CA LEU A 38 21.11 -1.04 -7.91
C LEU A 38 21.92 -1.89 -6.92
N ASP A 39 22.49 -1.28 -5.87
CA ASP A 39 23.32 -1.94 -4.86
C ASP A 39 24.48 -2.73 -5.51
N VAL A 40 25.21 -2.05 -6.41
CA VAL A 40 26.37 -2.58 -7.13
C VAL A 40 27.56 -1.63 -7.00
N THR A 41 28.76 -2.16 -7.25
CA THR A 41 30.00 -1.40 -7.43
C THR A 41 30.38 -1.43 -8.91
N LEU A 42 30.57 -0.25 -9.49
CA LEU A 42 30.97 0.01 -10.87
C LEU A 42 32.38 0.60 -10.87
N LEU A 43 33.32 -0.07 -11.54
CA LEU A 43 34.71 0.37 -11.67
C LEU A 43 35.01 0.65 -13.13
N ARG A 44 35.15 1.94 -13.48
CA ARG A 44 35.46 2.36 -14.84
C ARG A 44 36.97 2.32 -15.12
N ARG A 45 37.35 1.70 -16.23
CA ARG A 45 38.71 1.70 -16.80
C ARG A 45 38.63 1.94 -18.31
N GLY A 46 38.70 3.20 -18.70
CA GLY A 46 38.57 3.60 -20.11
C GLY A 46 37.17 3.27 -20.65
N HIS A 47 37.10 2.35 -21.61
CA HIS A 47 35.87 1.89 -22.29
C HIS A 47 35.20 0.69 -21.60
N ARG A 48 35.77 0.21 -20.48
CA ARG A 48 35.26 -0.95 -19.74
C ARG A 48 34.75 -0.50 -18.38
N ILE A 49 33.58 -0.98 -17.99
CA ILE A 49 32.99 -0.77 -16.67
C ILE A 49 32.77 -2.15 -16.05
N ALA A 50 33.58 -2.46 -15.04
CA ALA A 50 33.44 -3.70 -14.29
C ALA A 50 32.33 -3.54 -13.25
N ILE A 51 31.43 -4.51 -13.17
CA ILE A 51 30.22 -4.51 -12.35
C ILE A 51 30.33 -5.63 -11.33
N ARG A 52 30.19 -5.29 -10.06
CA ARG A 52 30.23 -6.24 -8.93
C ARG A 52 29.04 -6.02 -8.02
N GLY A 53 28.40 -7.08 -7.59
CA GLY A 53 27.31 -6.99 -6.62
C GLY A 53 26.13 -7.84 -7.02
N ARG A 54 25.11 -7.86 -6.16
CA ARG A 54 23.92 -8.71 -6.35
C ARG A 54 23.05 -8.23 -7.51
N GLY A 55 23.09 -6.93 -7.82
CA GLY A 55 22.39 -6.32 -8.97
C GLY A 55 23.20 -6.29 -10.28
N ALA A 56 24.31 -7.04 -10.41
CA ALA A 56 25.24 -6.87 -11.52
C ALA A 56 24.60 -7.04 -12.91
N LYS A 57 23.66 -7.98 -13.05
CA LYS A 57 22.92 -8.21 -14.32
C LYS A 57 22.02 -7.02 -14.68
N LEU A 58 21.27 -6.53 -13.70
CA LEU A 58 20.38 -5.38 -13.89
C LEU A 58 21.16 -4.10 -14.21
N ALA A 59 22.32 -3.93 -13.55
CA ALA A 59 23.23 -2.84 -13.83
C ALA A 59 23.85 -2.92 -15.23
N LEU A 60 24.15 -4.13 -15.72
CA LEU A 60 24.61 -4.31 -17.10
C LEU A 60 23.54 -3.88 -18.10
N THR A 61 22.30 -4.37 -17.96
CA THR A 61 21.18 -3.99 -18.85
C THR A 61 20.87 -2.49 -18.76
N ALA A 62 20.92 -1.90 -17.57
CA ALA A 62 20.74 -0.47 -17.39
C ALA A 62 21.85 0.32 -18.10
N LEU A 63 23.12 -0.08 -17.96
CA LEU A 63 24.25 0.56 -18.65
C LEU A 63 24.13 0.44 -20.17
N GLU A 64 23.66 -0.68 -20.70
CA GLU A 64 23.40 -0.84 -22.14
C GLU A 64 22.29 0.09 -22.63
N ASN A 65 21.16 0.16 -21.91
CA ASN A 65 20.05 1.05 -22.23
C ASN A 65 20.44 2.52 -22.14
N PHE A 66 21.16 2.91 -21.09
CA PHE A 66 21.63 4.28 -20.92
C PHE A 66 22.67 4.64 -21.98
N TYR A 67 23.61 3.75 -22.31
CA TYR A 67 24.55 3.98 -23.39
C TYR A 67 23.82 4.21 -24.73
N ASN A 68 22.79 3.41 -25.02
CA ASN A 68 21.97 3.57 -26.22
C ASN A 68 21.20 4.90 -26.23
N ASN A 69 20.82 5.43 -25.07
CA ASN A 69 20.11 6.71 -24.97
C ASN A 69 21.04 7.93 -24.83
N ALA A 70 22.34 7.74 -24.50
CA ALA A 70 23.32 8.81 -24.24
C ALA A 70 23.85 9.55 -25.50
N ARG A 71 23.07 9.62 -26.58
CA ARG A 71 23.43 10.44 -27.76
C ARG A 71 23.56 11.92 -27.39
N GLU A 72 22.81 12.34 -26.37
CA GLU A 72 22.93 13.62 -25.68
C GLU A 72 23.31 13.38 -24.20
N PRO A 73 23.82 14.40 -23.47
CA PRO A 73 24.17 14.25 -22.06
C PRO A 73 22.96 13.82 -21.22
N LEU A 74 23.07 12.71 -20.50
CA LEU A 74 22.02 12.25 -19.60
C LEU A 74 22.11 13.01 -18.27
N SER A 75 21.02 13.65 -17.87
CA SER A 75 20.93 14.28 -16.56
C SER A 75 20.75 13.22 -15.46
N VAL A 76 21.09 13.60 -14.23
CA VAL A 76 20.88 12.74 -13.05
C VAL A 76 19.40 12.39 -12.88
N ASP A 77 18.49 13.31 -13.20
CA ASP A 77 17.05 13.10 -13.09
C ASP A 77 16.53 12.06 -14.11
N ASP A 78 17.06 12.06 -15.34
CA ASP A 78 16.70 11.07 -16.38
C ASP A 78 17.15 9.67 -15.98
N ILE A 79 18.33 9.56 -15.37
CA ILE A 79 18.86 8.28 -14.88
C ILE A 79 18.05 7.80 -13.69
N GLN A 80 17.67 8.68 -12.77
CA GLN A 80 16.81 8.32 -11.64
C GLN A 80 15.42 7.88 -12.11
N LEU A 81 14.81 8.58 -13.06
CA LEU A 81 13.51 8.23 -13.64
C LEU A 81 13.56 6.87 -14.35
N ALA A 82 14.54 6.64 -15.20
CA ALA A 82 14.70 5.37 -15.91
C ALA A 82 15.11 4.20 -14.98
N LEU A 83 15.88 4.44 -13.92
CA LEU A 83 16.15 3.42 -12.90
C LEU A 83 14.90 3.05 -12.10
N VAL A 84 13.97 3.99 -11.90
CA VAL A 84 12.65 3.71 -11.33
C VAL A 84 11.82 2.84 -12.27
N GLU A 85 11.87 3.08 -13.57
CA GLU A 85 11.18 2.26 -14.60
C GLU A 85 11.81 0.86 -14.76
N VAL A 86 13.14 0.74 -14.71
CA VAL A 86 13.84 -0.56 -14.79
C VAL A 86 13.57 -1.41 -13.53
N ARG A 87 13.32 -0.78 -12.38
CA ARG A 87 12.90 -1.46 -11.14
C ARG A 87 11.40 -1.79 -11.11
N HIS A 88 10.60 -1.16 -11.98
CA HIS A 88 9.17 -1.39 -12.13
C HIS A 88 8.78 -1.48 -13.61
N PRO A 89 8.95 -2.65 -14.26
CA PRO A 89 8.48 -2.83 -15.63
C PRO A 89 6.95 -2.84 -15.65
N ALA A 90 6.33 -1.65 -15.69
CA ALA A 90 4.90 -1.51 -15.86
C ALA A 90 4.53 -1.92 -17.28
N ARG A 91 3.62 -2.90 -17.38
CA ARG A 91 3.03 -3.42 -18.62
C ARG A 91 2.38 -2.29 -19.42
N HIS A 92 3.12 -1.75 -20.40
CA HIS A 92 2.54 -1.01 -21.51
C HIS A 92 1.75 -1.98 -22.40
N ARG A 93 0.42 -1.91 -22.35
CA ARG A 93 -0.46 -2.32 -23.45
C ARG A 93 -1.10 -1.06 -24.05
N PRO A 94 -0.85 -0.72 -25.31
CA PRO A 94 -1.69 0.19 -26.07
C PRO A 94 -2.76 -0.61 -26.84
N ASN A 95 -4.03 -0.19 -26.73
CA ASN A 95 -5.15 -0.55 -27.62
C ASN A 95 -5.82 0.77 -28.01
N GLY A 96 -6.11 1.14 -29.26
CA GLY A 96 -5.94 0.46 -30.54
C GLY A 96 -6.47 1.31 -31.72
N ASN A 97 -6.27 0.75 -32.91
CA ASN A 97 -6.93 1.01 -34.21
C ASN A 97 -6.53 2.23 -35.08
N GLY A 98 -5.67 1.93 -36.05
CA GLY A 98 -5.55 2.60 -37.34
C GLY A 98 -4.79 1.70 -38.32
N ASN A 99 -5.54 1.09 -39.25
CA ASN A 99 -5.18 0.28 -40.42
C ASN A 99 -3.70 0.12 -40.87
N GLU A 100 -3.46 -1.13 -41.31
CA GLU A 100 -2.53 -1.63 -42.34
C GLU A 100 -1.21 -2.31 -41.94
N ALA A 101 -1.23 -3.62 -42.26
CA ALA A 101 -0.13 -4.50 -42.69
C ALA A 101 0.84 -5.07 -41.65
N GLY A 102 0.59 -6.34 -41.30
CA GLY A 102 1.68 -7.32 -41.18
C GLY A 102 1.74 -8.14 -39.90
N GLU A 103 0.85 -9.11 -39.76
CA GLU A 103 1.17 -10.35 -39.03
C GLU A 103 1.01 -11.53 -40.00
N PRO A 104 1.55 -12.73 -39.75
CA PRO A 104 2.53 -13.14 -38.73
C PRO A 104 3.66 -14.01 -39.33
N ARG A 105 4.73 -14.29 -38.57
CA ARG A 105 5.44 -15.60 -38.55
C ARG A 105 6.66 -15.55 -37.64
N PHE A 106 6.71 -16.46 -36.68
CA PHE A 106 7.98 -17.04 -36.25
C PHE A 106 8.48 -17.97 -37.38
N PRO A 107 9.75 -17.84 -37.77
CA PRO A 107 10.57 -19.00 -38.04
C PRO A 107 11.78 -18.98 -37.11
N GLY A 108 11.99 -20.07 -36.38
CA GLY A 108 13.25 -20.33 -35.69
C GLY A 108 14.41 -20.20 -36.67
N ASN A 109 15.45 -19.48 -36.25
CA ASN A 109 16.74 -19.50 -36.93
C ASN A 109 17.59 -20.62 -36.27
N PRO A 110 18.13 -21.60 -37.01
CA PRO A 110 18.82 -22.79 -36.45
C PRO A 110 20.18 -22.54 -35.77
N ASP A 111 20.65 -21.30 -35.64
CA ASP A 111 22.01 -20.99 -35.17
C ASP A 111 22.05 -20.05 -33.94
N HIS A 112 21.04 -20.09 -33.07
CA HIS A 112 21.15 -19.38 -31.77
C HIS A 112 21.85 -20.25 -30.71
N PRO A 113 23.01 -19.86 -30.16
CA PRO A 113 23.86 -20.74 -29.31
C PRO A 113 23.32 -21.09 -27.92
N PHE A 114 22.07 -20.75 -27.58
CA PHE A 114 21.48 -21.01 -26.26
C PHE A 114 19.97 -21.27 -26.36
N ASP A 115 19.61 -22.36 -27.04
CA ASP A 115 18.36 -23.09 -26.75
C ASP A 115 18.74 -24.52 -26.32
N GLN A 116 18.82 -24.72 -25.01
CA GLN A 116 18.57 -26.03 -24.40
C GLN A 116 17.31 -25.94 -23.55
N PRO A 117 16.46 -26.99 -23.57
CA PRO A 117 15.15 -26.97 -22.96
C PRO A 117 15.22 -27.15 -21.44
N ALA A 118 14.21 -26.56 -20.78
CA ALA A 118 13.65 -26.88 -19.47
C ALA A 118 14.48 -27.74 -18.51
N ASP A 119 14.86 -27.15 -17.37
CA ASP A 119 14.91 -27.89 -16.11
C ASP A 119 14.01 -27.19 -15.08
N ALA A 120 13.17 -27.97 -14.44
CA ALA A 120 12.20 -27.57 -13.45
C ALA A 120 12.84 -27.49 -12.04
N GLY A 121 12.32 -26.59 -11.19
CA GLY A 121 12.64 -26.45 -9.75
C GLY A 121 13.59 -25.28 -9.47
N ASP A 122 13.36 -24.37 -8.52
CA ASP A 122 12.45 -24.34 -7.37
C ASP A 122 12.11 -22.87 -7.02
N ASP A 123 10.93 -22.68 -6.41
CA ASP A 123 10.37 -21.46 -5.83
C ASP A 123 11.37 -20.59 -5.03
N ASP A 124 11.50 -19.29 -5.37
CA ASP A 124 11.51 -18.19 -4.37
C ASP A 124 11.53 -16.80 -5.06
N ASP A 125 10.36 -16.38 -5.57
CA ASP A 125 10.06 -14.99 -5.93
C ASP A 125 9.70 -14.19 -4.66
N LEU A 126 10.62 -13.33 -4.18
CA LEU A 126 10.33 -12.35 -3.11
C LEU A 126 10.20 -10.93 -3.67
N GLU A 127 9.05 -10.68 -4.31
CA GLU A 127 8.57 -9.40 -4.83
C GLU A 127 8.21 -8.37 -3.74
N GLU A 128 8.64 -7.11 -3.96
CA GLU A 128 7.94 -5.85 -3.64
C GLU A 128 7.43 -5.64 -2.18
N LEU A 129 8.32 -5.16 -1.31
CA LEU A 129 7.97 -4.66 0.03
C LEU A 129 7.26 -3.30 -0.08
N GLY A 130 6.00 -3.21 0.39
CA GLY A 130 5.23 -1.96 0.43
C GLY A 130 5.87 -0.81 1.23
N PRO A 131 5.21 0.36 1.37
CA PRO A 131 5.81 1.53 2.01
C PRO A 131 6.22 1.23 3.47
N LYS A 132 7.42 1.67 3.85
CA LYS A 132 7.96 1.49 5.21
C LYS A 132 7.29 2.45 6.18
N LEU A 133 6.70 1.91 7.25
CA LEU A 133 6.01 2.67 8.29
C LEU A 133 6.91 2.83 9.53
N TYR A 134 6.97 4.04 10.09
CA TYR A 134 7.70 4.37 11.31
C TYR A 134 6.73 4.28 12.49
N THR A 135 6.66 3.09 13.05
CA THR A 135 5.90 2.79 14.27
C THR A 135 6.80 2.02 15.23
N ARG A 136 6.36 1.78 16.48
CA ARG A 136 7.08 0.91 17.41
C ARG A 136 7.29 -0.50 16.86
N ARG A 137 6.38 -0.97 16.00
CA ARG A 137 6.54 -2.23 15.25
C ARG A 137 7.29 -1.97 13.95
N ALA A 138 8.62 -2.13 14.01
CA ALA A 138 9.51 -1.88 12.87
C ALA A 138 9.30 -2.84 11.68
N ASP A 139 8.66 -3.99 11.90
CA ASP A 139 8.36 -5.01 10.90
C ASP A 139 6.95 -4.90 10.29
N LEU A 140 6.18 -3.88 10.69
CA LEU A 140 4.82 -3.70 10.22
C LEU A 140 4.79 -3.37 8.71
N ARG A 141 4.21 -4.27 7.94
CA ARG A 141 4.04 -4.15 6.49
C ARG A 141 2.73 -4.78 6.02
N GLY A 142 2.24 -4.34 4.86
CA GLY A 142 1.19 -5.04 4.15
C GLY A 142 1.66 -6.44 3.77
N ARG A 143 0.92 -7.46 4.20
CA ARG A 143 1.24 -8.88 3.96
C ARG A 143 0.64 -9.40 2.67
N THR A 144 -0.50 -8.84 2.24
CA THR A 144 -1.14 -9.19 0.97
C THR A 144 -0.94 -8.09 -0.08
N PRO A 145 -1.09 -8.38 -1.38
CA PRO A 145 -1.07 -7.35 -2.43
C PRO A 145 -2.06 -6.21 -2.16
N ALA A 146 -3.30 -6.52 -1.75
CA ALA A 146 -4.29 -5.48 -1.46
C ALA A 146 -3.91 -4.63 -0.24
N GLN A 147 -3.30 -5.22 0.80
CA GLN A 147 -2.79 -4.46 1.94
C GLN A 147 -1.63 -3.54 1.55
N ARG A 148 -0.73 -4.00 0.67
CA ARG A 148 0.37 -3.16 0.15
C ARG A 148 -0.16 -1.99 -0.68
N GLU A 149 -1.14 -2.25 -1.54
CA GLU A 149 -1.80 -1.22 -2.34
C GLU A 149 -2.55 -0.21 -1.46
N TYR A 150 -3.29 -0.68 -0.47
CA TYR A 150 -3.98 0.18 0.49
C TYR A 150 -3.03 1.15 1.21
N LEU A 151 -1.87 0.67 1.66
CA LEU A 151 -0.86 1.53 2.26
C LEU A 151 -0.31 2.57 1.28
N LYS A 152 -0.06 2.18 0.02
CA LYS A 152 0.37 3.11 -1.05
C LYS A 152 -0.70 4.18 -1.31
N GLN A 153 -1.97 3.80 -1.31
CA GLN A 153 -3.10 4.72 -1.54
C GLN A 153 -3.24 5.73 -0.40
N ILE A 154 -3.15 5.30 0.86
CA ILE A 154 -3.20 6.20 2.03
C ILE A 154 -2.12 7.30 1.94
N VAL A 155 -0.91 6.95 1.51
CA VAL A 155 0.19 7.92 1.39
C VAL A 155 -0.06 8.89 0.23
N SER A 156 -0.50 8.39 -0.93
CA SER A 156 -0.61 9.16 -2.16
C SER A 156 -1.90 9.99 -2.30
N HIS A 157 -2.96 9.68 -1.55
CA HIS A 157 -4.26 10.34 -1.66
C HIS A 157 -4.65 11.09 -0.39
N ASP A 158 -5.51 12.11 -0.55
CA ASP A 158 -6.03 12.88 0.59
C ASP A 158 -7.19 12.16 1.27
N VAL A 159 -7.98 11.38 0.51
CA VAL A 159 -9.04 10.52 1.04
C VAL A 159 -8.84 9.10 0.54
N THR A 160 -8.88 8.12 1.43
CA THR A 160 -8.79 6.70 1.06
C THR A 160 -9.89 5.89 1.73
N PHE A 161 -10.53 5.01 0.98
CA PHE A 161 -11.53 4.07 1.48
C PHE A 161 -10.93 2.67 1.53
N GLY A 162 -10.95 2.04 2.70
CA GLY A 162 -10.60 0.63 2.91
C GLY A 162 -11.85 -0.18 3.21
N VAL A 163 -12.38 -0.91 2.23
CA VAL A 163 -13.66 -1.62 2.36
C VAL A 163 -13.46 -3.12 2.26
N GLY A 164 -13.92 -3.87 3.26
CA GLY A 164 -13.94 -5.34 3.19
C GLY A 164 -14.01 -6.01 4.56
N PRO A 165 -13.85 -7.34 4.62
CA PRO A 165 -14.19 -8.13 5.80
C PRO A 165 -13.33 -7.84 7.04
N ALA A 166 -13.82 -8.24 8.21
CA ALA A 166 -13.08 -8.15 9.46
C ALA A 166 -11.82 -9.06 9.47
N GLY A 167 -10.71 -8.54 9.98
CA GLY A 167 -9.42 -9.25 10.02
C GLY A 167 -8.53 -9.05 8.79
N THR A 168 -8.94 -8.22 7.83
CA THR A 168 -8.12 -7.78 6.68
C THR A 168 -7.07 -6.73 7.04
N GLY A 169 -7.11 -6.19 8.27
CA GLY A 169 -6.15 -5.21 8.76
C GLY A 169 -6.45 -3.76 8.37
N LYS A 170 -7.56 -3.48 7.66
CA LYS A 170 -7.92 -2.14 7.15
C LYS A 170 -7.80 -1.00 8.18
N THR A 171 -8.36 -1.16 9.37
CA THR A 171 -8.32 -0.14 10.44
C THR A 171 -6.93 -0.06 11.06
N TYR A 172 -6.33 -1.20 11.39
CA TYR A 172 -5.03 -1.26 12.05
C TYR A 172 -3.91 -0.66 11.17
N LEU A 173 -3.90 -0.96 9.87
CA LEU A 173 -2.96 -0.39 8.91
C LEU A 173 -3.18 1.13 8.73
N ALA A 174 -4.43 1.60 8.76
CA ALA A 174 -4.73 3.03 8.71
C ALA A 174 -4.18 3.76 9.94
N VAL A 175 -4.38 3.21 11.15
CA VAL A 175 -3.83 3.78 12.39
C VAL A 175 -2.30 3.80 12.35
N ALA A 176 -1.67 2.76 11.79
CA ALA A 176 -0.23 2.73 11.60
C ALA A 176 0.28 3.84 10.66
N CYS A 177 -0.42 4.10 9.55
CA CYS A 177 -0.12 5.24 8.69
C CYS A 177 -0.33 6.57 9.40
N ALA A 178 -1.36 6.70 10.23
CA ALA A 178 -1.61 7.92 11.00
C ALA A 178 -0.46 8.21 11.99
N VAL A 179 0.00 7.16 12.69
CA VAL A 179 1.14 7.24 13.60
C VAL A 179 2.41 7.62 12.84
N ASP A 180 2.69 6.97 11.70
CA ASP A 180 3.85 7.31 10.85
C ASP A 180 3.81 8.78 10.40
N ALA A 181 2.65 9.26 9.93
CA ALA A 181 2.48 10.65 9.51
C ALA A 181 2.68 11.65 10.66
N LEU A 182 2.24 11.31 11.87
CA LEU A 182 2.44 12.15 13.06
C LEU A 182 3.91 12.18 13.49
N GLU A 183 4.58 11.02 13.52
CA GLU A 183 6.00 10.91 13.89
C GLU A 183 6.94 11.60 12.90
N ARG A 184 6.55 11.67 11.62
CA ARG A 184 7.28 12.40 10.58
C ARG A 184 6.86 13.87 10.43
N ASP A 185 6.09 14.40 11.39
CA ASP A 185 5.62 15.79 11.39
C ASP A 185 4.76 16.20 10.17
N GLN A 186 4.28 15.25 9.36
CA GLN A 186 3.44 15.49 8.18
C GLN A 186 2.05 15.99 8.58
N VAL A 187 1.56 15.54 9.73
CA VAL A 187 0.33 16.01 10.38
C VAL A 187 0.65 16.39 11.83
N LYS A 188 -0.16 17.26 12.42
CA LYS A 188 0.02 17.73 13.81
C LYS A 188 -0.86 17.00 14.82
N ARG A 189 -1.89 16.30 14.33
CA ARG A 189 -2.80 15.52 15.17
C ARG A 189 -3.41 14.33 14.44
N ILE A 190 -3.83 13.33 15.21
CA ILE A 190 -4.63 12.19 14.76
C ILE A 190 -6.03 12.32 15.38
N VAL A 191 -7.06 12.15 14.56
CA VAL A 191 -8.47 12.12 15.01
C VAL A 191 -9.07 10.78 14.59
N LEU A 192 -9.36 9.92 15.56
CA LEU A 192 -10.03 8.65 15.33
C LEU A 192 -11.50 8.79 15.70
N THR A 193 -12.39 8.38 14.82
CA THR A 193 -13.82 8.48 15.05
C THR A 193 -14.57 7.25 14.59
N ARG A 194 -15.66 6.95 15.29
CA ARG A 194 -16.54 5.81 15.02
C ARG A 194 -17.99 6.28 15.17
N PRO A 195 -18.93 5.86 14.31
CA PRO A 195 -20.34 6.14 14.52
C PRO A 195 -20.85 5.40 15.74
N ALA A 196 -21.69 6.05 16.54
CA ALA A 196 -22.41 5.37 17.62
C ALA A 196 -23.55 4.58 16.99
N VAL A 197 -23.48 3.25 17.03
CA VAL A 197 -24.58 2.37 16.62
C VAL A 197 -24.83 1.35 17.72
N GLU A 198 -26.12 1.16 18.01
CA GLU A 198 -26.60 0.22 19.02
C GLU A 198 -26.47 -1.21 18.47
N ALA A 199 -25.27 -1.77 18.51
CA ALA A 199 -25.02 -3.16 18.14
C ALA A 199 -25.60 -4.08 19.25
N GLY A 200 -26.85 -4.52 19.08
CA GLY A 200 -27.47 -5.59 19.85
C GLY A 200 -28.07 -5.20 21.20
N GLU A 201 -27.44 -4.31 21.97
CA GLU A 201 -27.98 -3.79 23.24
C GLU A 201 -28.27 -2.29 23.12
N ARG A 202 -29.45 -1.85 23.58
CA ARG A 202 -29.79 -0.42 23.59
C ARG A 202 -28.73 0.33 24.39
N LEU A 203 -28.22 1.45 23.86
CA LEU A 203 -27.22 2.30 24.53
C LEU A 203 -27.70 2.74 25.95
N GLY A 204 -29.00 2.62 26.21
CA GLY A 204 -29.66 2.84 27.49
C GLY A 204 -29.25 1.92 28.66
N PHE A 205 -28.52 0.82 28.47
CA PHE A 205 -28.26 -0.15 29.56
C PHE A 205 -26.89 -0.05 30.26
N LEU A 206 -25.91 0.67 29.70
CA LEU A 206 -24.65 0.91 30.43
C LEU A 206 -24.85 2.03 31.48
N PRO A 207 -24.64 1.78 32.78
CA PRO A 207 -24.67 2.84 33.80
C PRO A 207 -23.45 3.75 33.63
N GLY A 208 -23.64 5.08 33.67
CA GLY A 208 -22.54 6.04 33.53
C GLY A 208 -22.86 7.26 32.67
N ASP A 209 -21.89 8.16 32.57
CA ASP A 209 -21.94 9.32 31.66
C ASP A 209 -21.83 8.89 30.17
N LEU A 210 -22.10 9.80 29.23
CA LEU A 210 -22.08 9.49 27.80
C LEU A 210 -20.70 8.96 27.33
N ALA A 211 -19.61 9.36 27.99
CA ALA A 211 -18.27 8.90 27.65
C ALA A 211 -18.07 7.43 28.07
N GLN A 212 -18.49 7.05 29.28
CA GLN A 212 -18.44 5.68 29.79
C GLN A 212 -19.26 4.68 28.95
N LYS A 213 -20.32 5.15 28.29
CA LYS A 213 -21.15 4.32 27.41
C LYS A 213 -20.54 4.08 26.03
N VAL A 214 -19.72 5.01 25.54
CA VAL A 214 -19.15 4.95 24.19
C VAL A 214 -17.73 4.35 24.21
N ASP A 215 -17.04 4.40 25.35
CA ASP A 215 -15.69 3.86 25.55
C ASP A 215 -15.50 2.40 25.09
N PRO A 216 -16.44 1.45 25.34
CA PRO A 216 -16.29 0.07 24.89
C PRO A 216 -16.16 -0.07 23.36
N TYR A 217 -16.88 0.75 22.58
CA TYR A 217 -16.84 0.73 21.12
C TYR A 217 -15.56 1.34 20.54
N LEU A 218 -14.92 2.22 21.31
CA LEU A 218 -13.68 2.90 20.94
C LEU A 218 -12.44 2.12 21.38
N ARG A 219 -12.57 1.18 22.32
CA ARG A 219 -11.47 0.37 22.86
C ARG A 219 -10.56 -0.28 21.81
N PRO A 220 -11.05 -0.87 20.70
CA PRO A 220 -10.16 -1.40 19.66
C PRO A 220 -9.19 -0.37 19.06
N LEU A 221 -9.58 0.90 19.02
CA LEU A 221 -8.73 2.00 18.54
C LEU A 221 -7.64 2.36 19.57
N TYR A 222 -7.98 2.34 20.87
CA TYR A 222 -6.99 2.48 21.94
C TYR A 222 -5.95 1.35 21.90
N ASP A 223 -6.40 0.10 21.76
CA ASP A 223 -5.52 -1.07 21.71
C ASP A 223 -4.53 -0.98 20.53
N ALA A 224 -5.00 -0.55 19.36
CA ALA A 224 -4.14 -0.33 18.19
C ALA A 224 -3.08 0.74 18.46
N LEU A 225 -3.44 1.87 19.09
CA LEU A 225 -2.48 2.92 19.45
C LEU A 225 -1.46 2.43 20.48
N TYR A 226 -1.89 1.72 21.52
CA TYR A 226 -0.97 1.17 22.52
C TYR A 226 0.02 0.20 21.92
N ASP A 227 -0.41 -0.61 20.95
CA ASP A 227 0.47 -1.53 20.24
C ASP A 227 1.49 -0.79 19.34
N LEU A 228 1.07 0.28 18.66
CA LEU A 228 1.88 1.02 17.68
C LEU A 228 2.81 2.09 18.28
N LEU A 229 2.44 2.68 19.42
CA LEU A 229 3.19 3.76 20.10
C LEU A 229 3.72 3.36 21.47
N GLY A 230 3.09 2.41 22.15
CA GLY A 230 3.30 2.09 23.56
C GLY A 230 2.48 2.96 24.51
N PHE A 231 2.12 2.41 25.68
CA PHE A 231 1.23 3.05 26.66
C PHE A 231 1.66 4.46 27.07
N ASP A 232 2.91 4.64 27.51
CA ASP A 232 3.39 5.94 28.02
C ASP A 232 3.35 7.05 26.97
N LYS A 233 3.70 6.70 25.73
CA LYS A 233 3.72 7.66 24.62
C LYS A 233 2.31 8.03 24.18
N THR A 234 1.44 7.04 24.06
CA THR A 234 0.01 7.25 23.76
C THR A 234 -0.65 8.15 24.80
N ALA A 235 -0.43 7.88 26.09
CA ALA A 235 -0.97 8.71 27.18
C ALA A 235 -0.52 10.19 27.08
N LYS A 236 0.78 10.43 26.88
CA LYS A 236 1.32 11.78 26.67
C LYS A 236 0.73 12.48 25.44
N MET A 237 0.48 11.75 24.36
CA MET A 237 -0.13 12.32 23.15
C MET A 237 -1.60 12.68 23.34
N PHE A 238 -2.35 11.91 24.15
CA PHE A 238 -3.70 12.28 24.56
C PHE A 238 -3.72 13.53 25.43
N GLU A 239 -2.85 13.60 26.45
CA GLU A 239 -2.74 14.78 27.32
C GLU A 239 -2.41 16.06 26.53
N ARG A 240 -1.55 15.94 25.51
CA ARG A 240 -1.18 17.04 24.60
C ARG A 240 -2.19 17.31 23.49
N GLN A 241 -3.31 16.57 23.45
CA GLN A 241 -4.33 16.65 22.40
C GLN A 241 -3.78 16.42 20.97
N MET A 242 -2.66 15.68 20.86
CA MET A 242 -2.13 15.24 19.57
C MET A 242 -2.92 14.05 19.02
N ILE A 243 -3.52 13.25 19.90
CA ILE A 243 -4.44 12.17 19.52
C ILE A 243 -5.79 12.46 20.17
N GLU A 244 -6.85 12.34 19.38
CA GLU A 244 -8.23 12.45 19.82
C GLU A 244 -9.00 11.21 19.37
N ILE A 245 -9.75 10.57 20.27
CA ILE A 245 -10.72 9.55 19.92
C ILE A 245 -12.10 10.06 20.34
N ALA A 246 -13.01 10.20 19.39
CA ALA A 246 -14.32 10.79 19.66
C ALA A 246 -15.43 10.19 18.79
N PRO A 247 -16.69 10.17 19.26
CA PRO A 247 -17.83 9.76 18.45
C PRO A 247 -18.01 10.65 17.21
N LEU A 248 -18.55 10.09 16.13
CA LEU A 248 -18.74 10.83 14.86
C LEU A 248 -19.51 12.16 15.01
N ALA A 249 -20.45 12.22 15.96
CA ALA A 249 -21.23 13.43 16.24
C ALA A 249 -20.37 14.65 16.60
N TYR A 250 -19.19 14.43 17.19
CA TYR A 250 -18.27 15.49 17.62
C TYR A 250 -17.54 16.14 16.43
N MET A 251 -17.64 15.58 15.23
CA MET A 251 -17.06 16.16 14.02
C MET A 251 -17.89 17.32 13.46
N ARG A 252 -19.14 17.47 13.91
CA ARG A 252 -20.06 18.50 13.42
C ARG A 252 -19.51 19.90 13.69
N GLY A 253 -19.50 20.75 12.66
CA GLY A 253 -19.05 22.15 12.78
C GLY A 253 -17.54 22.34 12.87
N ARG A 254 -16.74 21.27 12.77
CA ARG A 254 -15.28 21.36 12.79
C ARG A 254 -14.70 21.50 11.38
N THR A 255 -13.53 22.10 11.30
CA THR A 255 -12.64 21.99 10.13
C THR A 255 -11.33 21.41 10.63
N LEU A 256 -10.96 20.26 10.06
CA LEU A 256 -9.83 19.47 10.52
C LEU A 256 -8.64 19.73 9.62
N ASN A 257 -7.89 20.80 9.90
CA ASN A 257 -6.61 21.10 9.25
C ASN A 257 -5.44 20.34 9.92
N HIS A 258 -4.40 20.09 9.14
CA HIS A 258 -3.15 19.43 9.56
C HIS A 258 -3.36 18.17 10.40
N ALA A 259 -4.33 17.36 10.02
CA ALA A 259 -4.79 16.20 10.78
C ALA A 259 -4.78 14.92 9.95
N PHE A 260 -4.53 13.80 10.60
CA PHE A 260 -4.84 12.49 10.05
C PHE A 260 -6.14 11.99 10.67
N ILE A 261 -7.20 11.88 9.89
CA ILE A 261 -8.54 11.52 10.35
C ILE A 261 -8.86 10.10 9.94
N ILE A 262 -9.35 9.26 10.87
CA ILE A 262 -9.84 7.92 10.55
C ILE A 262 -11.29 7.81 10.99
N LEU A 263 -12.18 7.52 10.05
CA LEU A 263 -13.55 7.10 10.32
C LEU A 263 -13.63 5.57 10.23
N ASP A 264 -13.69 4.93 11.39
CA ASP A 264 -13.82 3.48 11.48
C ASP A 264 -15.29 3.04 11.50
N GLU A 265 -15.53 1.83 11.02
CA GLU A 265 -16.85 1.18 10.97
C GLU A 265 -17.88 2.04 10.21
N ALA A 266 -17.42 2.61 9.10
CA ALA A 266 -18.16 3.57 8.29
C ALA A 266 -19.44 2.99 7.66
N GLN A 267 -19.58 1.66 7.58
CA GLN A 267 -20.81 1.03 7.10
C GLN A 267 -22.03 1.41 7.97
N ASN A 268 -21.77 1.81 9.21
CA ASN A 268 -22.73 2.21 10.22
C ASN A 268 -23.01 3.73 10.22
N THR A 269 -22.63 4.43 9.15
CA THR A 269 -22.99 5.84 8.93
C THR A 269 -24.19 5.98 8.00
N THR A 270 -24.99 7.02 8.17
CA THR A 270 -25.96 7.45 7.16
C THR A 270 -25.28 8.29 6.07
N PRO A 271 -25.91 8.48 4.89
CA PRO A 271 -25.37 9.35 3.83
C PRO A 271 -25.11 10.78 4.31
N GLU A 272 -25.99 11.32 5.15
CA GLU A 272 -25.85 12.66 5.72
C GLU A 272 -24.65 12.73 6.66
N GLN A 273 -24.42 11.70 7.47
CA GLN A 273 -23.27 11.60 8.36
C GLN A 273 -21.96 11.46 7.57
N MET A 274 -21.94 10.65 6.52
CA MET A 274 -20.79 10.50 5.63
C MET A 274 -20.46 11.82 4.94
N LYS A 275 -21.45 12.52 4.38
CA LYS A 275 -21.28 13.85 3.78
C LYS A 275 -20.82 14.88 4.81
N MET A 276 -21.38 14.84 6.02
CA MET A 276 -20.96 15.71 7.13
C MET A 276 -19.48 15.50 7.42
N PHE A 277 -19.03 14.24 7.56
CA PHE A 277 -17.64 13.86 7.82
C PHE A 277 -16.68 14.32 6.72
N LEU A 278 -16.95 13.94 5.47
CA LEU A 278 -16.06 14.23 4.34
C LEU A 278 -15.86 15.74 4.14
N THR A 279 -16.88 16.55 4.43
CA THR A 279 -16.77 18.01 4.35
C THR A 279 -16.05 18.68 5.52
N ARG A 280 -15.60 17.92 6.53
CA ARG A 280 -14.76 18.47 7.63
C ARG A 280 -13.27 18.42 7.31
N ILE A 281 -12.86 17.73 6.25
CA ILE A 281 -11.45 17.55 5.89
C ILE A 281 -10.90 18.90 5.42
N GLY A 282 -9.90 19.41 6.15
CA GLY A 282 -9.25 20.69 5.90
C GLY A 282 -7.91 20.56 5.17
N PHE A 283 -7.20 21.67 5.03
CA PHE A 283 -5.91 21.70 4.34
C PHE A 283 -4.82 20.95 5.12
N GLY A 284 -3.91 20.32 4.37
CA GLY A 284 -2.78 19.57 4.93
C GLY A 284 -3.22 18.34 5.75
N SER A 285 -4.43 17.84 5.51
CA SER A 285 -5.01 16.69 6.21
C SER A 285 -5.18 15.51 5.28
N LYS A 286 -5.17 14.32 5.88
CA LYS A 286 -5.53 13.06 5.20
C LYS A 286 -6.68 12.40 5.94
N ALA A 287 -7.57 11.75 5.21
CA ALA A 287 -8.70 11.02 5.78
C ALA A 287 -8.74 9.58 5.27
N VAL A 288 -8.94 8.63 6.19
CA VAL A 288 -9.13 7.23 5.87
C VAL A 288 -10.49 6.77 6.39
N VAL A 289 -11.29 6.17 5.52
CA VAL A 289 -12.62 5.65 5.84
C VAL A 289 -12.56 4.12 5.75
N THR A 290 -12.77 3.43 6.88
CA THR A 290 -12.75 1.97 6.94
C THR A 290 -14.12 1.40 7.24
N GLY A 291 -14.48 0.28 6.62
CA GLY A 291 -15.74 -0.39 6.92
C GLY A 291 -15.93 -1.73 6.22
N ASP A 292 -17.00 -2.41 6.59
CA ASP A 292 -17.42 -3.68 6.01
C ASP A 292 -18.88 -3.59 5.55
N THR A 293 -19.11 -3.57 4.24
CA THR A 293 -20.46 -3.44 3.68
C THR A 293 -21.37 -4.63 3.99
N THR A 294 -20.82 -5.76 4.46
CA THR A 294 -21.61 -6.93 4.87
C THR A 294 -22.13 -6.85 6.31
N GLN A 295 -21.60 -5.93 7.12
CA GLN A 295 -21.91 -5.78 8.56
C GLN A 295 -22.63 -4.45 8.85
N VAL A 296 -23.72 -4.18 8.13
CA VAL A 296 -24.51 -2.95 8.33
C VAL A 296 -25.47 -3.14 9.50
N ASP A 297 -25.22 -2.45 10.60
CA ASP A 297 -26.02 -2.49 11.83
C ASP A 297 -27.08 -1.37 11.89
N LEU A 298 -27.29 -0.64 10.79
CA LEU A 298 -28.28 0.43 10.72
C LEU A 298 -29.72 -0.10 10.84
N PRO A 299 -30.64 0.68 11.44
CA PRO A 299 -32.05 0.31 11.48
C PRO A 299 -32.63 0.02 10.09
N ARG A 300 -33.50 -0.99 9.99
CA ARG A 300 -34.13 -1.40 8.72
C ARG A 300 -34.70 -0.19 7.96
N GLY A 301 -34.38 -0.11 6.67
CA GLY A 301 -34.82 0.96 5.77
C GLY A 301 -33.83 2.12 5.62
N HIS A 302 -32.78 2.20 6.44
CA HIS A 302 -31.73 3.20 6.26
C HIS A 302 -30.65 2.71 5.30
N LYS A 303 -30.23 3.57 4.37
CA LYS A 303 -29.09 3.30 3.48
C LYS A 303 -27.78 3.56 4.23
N SER A 304 -26.76 2.75 3.94
CA SER A 304 -25.41 3.00 4.43
C SER A 304 -24.73 4.11 3.63
N GLY A 305 -24.21 5.11 4.32
CA GLY A 305 -23.43 6.19 3.75
C GLY A 305 -22.14 5.72 3.09
N LEU A 306 -21.53 4.63 3.58
CA LEU A 306 -20.35 4.02 2.95
C LEU A 306 -20.66 3.40 1.59
N ILE A 307 -21.83 2.75 1.46
CA ILE A 307 -22.24 2.13 0.19
C ILE A 307 -22.54 3.23 -0.84
N GLU A 308 -23.26 4.29 -0.44
CA GLU A 308 -23.56 5.41 -1.32
C GLU A 308 -22.30 6.19 -1.72
N ALA A 309 -21.40 6.47 -0.77
CA ALA A 309 -20.16 7.20 -1.05
C ALA A 309 -19.28 6.50 -2.10
N GLN A 310 -19.21 5.16 -2.09
CA GLN A 310 -18.48 4.41 -3.12
C GLN A 310 -19.01 4.65 -4.53
N GLN A 311 -20.30 4.92 -4.68
CA GLN A 311 -20.94 5.20 -5.97
C GLN A 311 -20.78 6.67 -6.35
N VAL A 312 -21.06 7.57 -5.41
CA VAL A 312 -21.06 9.03 -5.63
C VAL A 312 -19.64 9.58 -5.84
N LEU A 313 -18.63 8.97 -5.23
CA LEU A 313 -17.25 9.47 -5.24
C LEU A 313 -16.33 8.74 -6.23
N ALA A 314 -16.88 7.84 -7.06
CA ALA A 314 -16.09 6.99 -7.95
C ALA A 314 -15.15 7.77 -8.89
N ASP A 315 -15.62 8.91 -9.40
CA ASP A 315 -14.89 9.73 -10.39
C ASP A 315 -14.20 10.96 -9.77
N VAL A 316 -14.17 11.07 -8.44
CA VAL A 316 -13.58 12.23 -7.74
C VAL A 316 -12.07 12.05 -7.62
N ARG A 317 -11.31 12.91 -8.32
CA ARG A 317 -9.83 12.92 -8.22
C ARG A 317 -9.37 13.16 -6.78
N GLY A 318 -8.31 12.47 -6.37
CA GLY A 318 -7.74 12.57 -5.03
C GLY A 318 -8.39 11.64 -3.99
N ILE A 319 -9.39 10.85 -4.40
CA ILE A 319 -10.00 9.79 -3.58
C ILE A 319 -9.58 8.43 -4.14
N ALA A 320 -9.10 7.55 -3.26
CA ALA A 320 -8.78 6.17 -3.59
C ALA A 320 -9.69 5.18 -2.86
N LEU A 321 -9.94 4.02 -3.48
CA LEU A 321 -10.73 2.93 -2.92
C LEU A 321 -9.96 1.61 -3.06
N THR A 322 -9.63 0.99 -1.92
CA THR A 322 -9.15 -0.39 -1.87
C THR A 322 -10.28 -1.30 -1.38
N ARG A 323 -10.55 -2.36 -2.15
CA ARG A 323 -11.48 -3.43 -1.77
C ARG A 323 -10.69 -4.64 -1.28
N PHE A 324 -10.95 -5.03 -0.04
CA PHE A 324 -10.42 -6.26 0.55
C PHE A 324 -11.41 -7.40 0.42
N THR A 325 -10.87 -8.61 0.33
CA THR A 325 -11.65 -9.85 0.27
C THR A 325 -11.27 -10.77 1.43
N SER A 326 -11.94 -11.92 1.55
CA SER A 326 -11.56 -12.94 2.54
C SER A 326 -10.14 -13.46 2.34
N ALA A 327 -9.57 -13.37 1.13
CA ALA A 327 -8.18 -13.74 0.85
C ALA A 327 -7.16 -12.80 1.52
N ASP A 328 -7.60 -11.59 1.93
CA ASP A 328 -6.75 -10.61 2.61
C ASP A 328 -6.78 -10.74 4.13
N VAL A 329 -7.55 -11.69 4.66
CA VAL A 329 -7.67 -11.93 6.10
C VAL A 329 -6.43 -12.64 6.60
N VAL A 330 -5.61 -11.93 7.37
CA VAL A 330 -4.39 -12.50 7.97
C VAL A 330 -4.62 -12.72 9.45
N ARG A 331 -4.95 -13.95 9.81
CA ARG A 331 -5.16 -14.39 11.20
C ARG A 331 -4.12 -15.44 11.58
N HIS A 332 -3.99 -15.69 12.88
CA HIS A 332 -3.21 -16.80 13.37
C HIS A 332 -3.75 -18.13 12.79
N PRO A 333 -2.90 -19.09 12.36
CA PRO A 333 -3.35 -20.34 11.73
C PRO A 333 -4.36 -21.14 12.56
N LEU A 334 -4.23 -21.11 13.89
CA LEU A 334 -5.23 -21.72 14.79
C LEU A 334 -6.61 -21.07 14.66
N VAL A 335 -6.68 -19.74 14.57
CA VAL A 335 -7.95 -19.01 14.46
C VAL A 335 -8.60 -19.30 13.11
N ALA A 336 -7.82 -19.39 12.02
CA ALA A 336 -8.33 -19.81 10.71
C ALA A 336 -8.99 -21.20 10.78
N ARG A 337 -8.29 -22.19 11.35
CA ARG A 337 -8.84 -23.55 11.55
C ARG A 337 -10.09 -23.59 12.42
N ILE A 338 -10.19 -22.71 13.44
CA ILE A 338 -11.39 -22.59 14.27
C ILE A 338 -12.57 -22.08 13.43
N VAL A 339 -12.36 -21.01 12.65
CA VAL A 339 -13.40 -20.44 11.78
C VAL A 339 -13.88 -21.48 10.77
N GLU A 340 -12.96 -22.17 10.10
CA GLU A 340 -13.28 -23.25 9.15
C GLU A 340 -14.11 -24.37 9.79
N ALA A 341 -13.80 -24.75 11.04
CA ALA A 341 -14.56 -25.77 11.77
C ALA A 341 -16.01 -25.32 12.06
N TYR A 342 -16.22 -24.05 12.42
CA TYR A 342 -17.55 -23.49 12.64
C TYR A 342 -18.32 -23.32 11.33
N ASP A 343 -17.68 -22.87 10.26
CA ASP A 343 -18.31 -22.73 8.94
C ASP A 343 -18.75 -24.09 8.40
N ALA A 344 -17.91 -25.13 8.53
CA ALA A 344 -18.25 -26.49 8.15
C ALA A 344 -19.40 -27.07 8.98
N HIS A 345 -19.50 -26.73 10.28
CA HIS A 345 -20.61 -27.13 11.12
C HIS A 345 -21.91 -26.43 10.69
N SER A 346 -21.87 -25.11 10.51
CA SER A 346 -23.01 -24.30 10.07
C SER A 346 -23.56 -24.78 8.72
N GLN A 347 -22.68 -25.13 7.76
CA GLN A 347 -23.09 -25.70 6.47
C GLN A 347 -23.73 -27.09 6.61
N LYS A 348 -23.23 -27.95 7.52
CA LYS A 348 -23.84 -29.25 7.81
C LYS A 348 -25.20 -29.14 8.49
N THR A 349 -25.39 -28.13 9.34
CA THR A 349 -26.69 -27.88 10.01
C THR A 349 -27.69 -27.17 9.08
N ALA A 350 -27.22 -26.41 8.09
CA ALA A 350 -28.05 -25.74 7.10
C ALA A 350 -28.46 -26.62 5.91
N ALA A 351 -27.82 -27.79 5.72
CA ALA A 351 -28.30 -28.79 4.78
C ALA A 351 -29.65 -29.35 5.28
N PRO A 352 -30.73 -29.30 4.49
CA PRO A 352 -32.04 -29.71 4.96
C PRO A 352 -32.04 -31.20 5.30
N ALA A 353 -32.58 -31.52 6.48
CA ALA A 353 -33.06 -32.85 6.79
C ALA A 353 -34.28 -33.14 5.91
N ASP A 354 -34.05 -33.45 4.64
CA ASP A 354 -35.11 -33.80 3.70
C ASP A 354 -34.68 -35.04 2.90
N SER A 355 -34.84 -36.20 3.55
CA SER A 355 -35.16 -37.48 2.93
C SER A 355 -35.29 -38.57 4.01
N ARG A 356 -36.43 -38.63 4.70
CA ARG A 356 -37.01 -39.89 5.20
C ARG A 356 -38.52 -39.81 5.27
#